data_AF-A0A0S4MMU8-F1
#
_entry.id   AF-A0A0S4MMU8-F1
#
_cell.length_a   1.000
_cell.length_b   1.000
_cell.length_c   1.000
_cell.angle_alpha   90.00
_cell.angle_beta   90.00
_cell.angle_gamma   90.00
#
_symmetry.space_group_name_H-M   'P 1'
#
loop_
_entity.id
_entity.type
_entity.pdbx_description
1 polymer ?
#
loop_
_entity_poly.entity_id
_entity_poly.type
_entity_poly.pdbx_seq_one_letter_code
_entity_poly.pdbx_strand_id
1 'polypeptide(L)'
;MSDRGKGGKSRAKAKTRSARAGVQLPAERVGAGAPVYLAAVLEYLAVVEVVELAELNKLLGGVTIGQGGVLPNMQAVLLRKKTEEPVVSKE
;
A
#
# COMPACT_ATOMS: atom_id res chain seq x y z
N MET A 1 44.57 30.55 -24.80
CA MET A 1 43.19 30.45 -24.29
C MET A 1 43.12 29.18 -23.45
N SER A 2 43.00 29.32 -22.13
CA SER A 2 43.13 28.20 -21.21
C SER A 2 41.82 27.42 -21.15
N ASP A 3 41.79 26.24 -21.77
CA ASP A 3 40.78 25.21 -21.51
C ASP A 3 40.92 24.72 -20.08
N ARG A 4 40.18 25.38 -19.18
CA ARG A 4 40.12 24.99 -17.77
C ARG A 4 39.16 23.80 -17.64
N GLY A 5 39.73 22.63 -17.91
CA GLY A 5 39.12 21.33 -17.67
C GLY A 5 38.51 21.23 -16.28
N LYS A 6 37.29 20.72 -16.25
CA LYS A 6 36.43 20.58 -15.08
C LYS A 6 36.98 19.50 -14.14
N GLY A 7 37.82 19.88 -13.18
CA GLY A 7 38.24 18.92 -12.15
C GLY A 7 39.15 19.53 -11.10
N GLY A 8 38.71 19.50 -9.83
CA GLY A 8 39.58 19.77 -8.69
C GLY A 8 38.99 20.70 -7.63
N LYS A 9 37.90 20.28 -6.98
CA LYS A 9 37.60 20.74 -5.62
C LYS A 9 37.40 19.51 -4.75
N SER A 10 38.02 19.49 -3.58
CA SER A 10 37.87 18.44 -2.57
C SER A 10 36.39 18.09 -2.44
N ARG A 11 36.05 16.82 -2.70
CA ARG A 11 34.65 16.38 -2.72
C ARG A 11 34.09 16.48 -1.31
N ALA A 12 33.39 17.57 -1.02
CA ALA A 12 32.36 17.55 0.02
C ALA A 12 31.46 16.33 -0.27
N LYS A 13 31.09 15.58 0.78
CA LYS A 13 30.33 14.32 0.65
C LYS A 13 29.14 14.56 -0.26
N ALA A 14 29.13 13.93 -1.43
CA ALA A 14 28.13 14.18 -2.45
C ALA A 14 26.75 13.83 -1.88
N LYS A 15 25.86 14.81 -1.76
CA LYS A 15 24.48 14.60 -1.31
C LYS A 15 23.86 13.49 -2.17
N THR A 16 23.37 12.43 -1.53
CA THR A 16 22.79 11.25 -2.19
C THR A 16 21.61 11.67 -3.06
N ARG A 17 21.30 10.90 -4.11
CA ARG A 17 20.14 11.20 -4.96
C ARG A 17 18.84 11.24 -4.16
N SER A 18 18.68 10.36 -3.16
CA SER A 18 17.56 10.40 -2.21
C SER A 18 17.47 11.73 -1.46
N ALA A 19 18.60 12.21 -0.92
CA ALA A 19 18.66 13.48 -0.22
C ALA A 19 18.47 14.71 -1.14
N ARG A 20 18.77 14.59 -2.44
CA ARG A 20 18.46 15.63 -3.44
C ARG A 20 17.00 15.60 -3.90
N ALA A 21 16.39 14.41 -3.94
CA ALA A 21 15.00 14.21 -4.33
C ALA A 21 14.01 14.42 -3.16
N GLY A 22 14.50 14.50 -1.92
CA GLY A 22 13.64 14.67 -0.74
C GLY A 22 12.86 13.41 -0.37
N VAL A 23 13.31 12.24 -0.81
CA VAL A 23 12.60 10.97 -0.60
C VAL A 23 13.38 10.11 0.40
N GLN A 24 12.66 9.56 1.39
CA GLN A 24 13.22 8.70 2.45
C GLN A 24 13.68 7.33 1.92
N LEU A 25 13.04 6.88 0.84
CA LEU A 25 13.34 5.62 0.17
C LEU A 25 14.68 5.69 -0.59
N PRO A 26 15.45 4.58 -0.65
CA PRO A 26 16.68 4.53 -1.42
C PRO A 26 16.40 4.74 -2.92
N ALA A 27 16.99 5.81 -3.48
CA ALA A 27 16.87 6.12 -4.90
C ALA A 27 17.84 5.25 -5.72
N GLU A 28 17.38 4.07 -6.12
CA GLU A 28 18.13 3.15 -6.97
C GLU A 28 18.20 3.64 -8.43
N ARG A 29 19.32 3.37 -9.12
CA ARG A 29 19.52 3.82 -10.50
C ARG A 29 18.89 2.82 -11.46
N VAL A 30 17.62 3.05 -11.79
CA VAL A 30 16.94 2.28 -12.83
C VAL A 30 17.23 2.88 -14.21
N GLY A 31 17.38 2.03 -15.23
CA GLY A 31 17.61 2.46 -16.62
C GLY A 31 16.44 3.28 -17.17
N ALA A 32 16.68 4.09 -18.20
CA ALA A 32 15.67 5.02 -18.75
C ALA A 32 14.36 4.32 -19.21
N GLY A 33 14.43 3.04 -19.60
CA GLY A 33 13.26 2.24 -19.99
C GLY A 33 12.46 1.66 -18.81
N ALA A 34 13.00 1.68 -17.60
CA ALA A 34 12.32 1.13 -16.44
C ALA A 34 11.05 1.87 -16.01
N PRO A 35 11.01 3.23 -15.96
CA PRO A 35 9.74 3.91 -15.71
C PRO A 35 8.72 3.66 -16.83
N VAL A 36 9.16 3.41 -18.07
CA VAL A 36 8.28 3.10 -19.21
C VAL A 36 7.67 1.71 -19.05
N TYR A 37 8.48 0.71 -18.70
CA TYR A 37 8.00 -0.65 -18.45
C TYR A 37 7.07 -0.70 -17.22
N LEU A 38 7.44 -0.05 -16.12
CA LEU A 38 6.59 0.02 -14.92
C LEU A 38 5.27 0.73 -15.21
N ALA A 39 5.28 1.85 -15.96
CA ALA A 39 4.05 2.53 -16.35
C ALA A 39 3.15 1.63 -17.21
N ALA A 40 3.72 0.94 -18.21
CA ALA A 40 2.96 0.04 -19.08
C ALA A 40 2.39 -1.17 -18.33
N VAL A 41 3.14 -1.74 -17.37
CA VAL A 41 2.68 -2.85 -16.54
C VAL A 41 1.59 -2.38 -15.57
N LEU A 42 1.75 -1.22 -14.94
CA LEU A 42 0.72 -0.67 -14.04
C LEU A 42 -0.52 -0.25 -14.79
N GLU A 43 -0.40 0.34 -15.99
CA GLU A 43 -1.53 0.65 -16.86
C GLU A 43 -2.23 -0.63 -17.30
N TYR A 44 -1.50 -1.65 -17.73
CA TYR A 44 -2.08 -2.96 -18.06
C TYR A 44 -2.82 -3.55 -16.85
N LEU A 45 -2.20 -3.56 -15.67
CA LEU A 45 -2.83 -4.11 -14.46
C LEU A 45 -4.02 -3.28 -13.99
N ALA A 46 -3.95 -1.94 -14.01
CA ALA A 46 -5.04 -1.06 -13.60
C ALA A 46 -6.20 -1.03 -14.62
N VAL A 47 -5.92 -1.20 -15.91
CA VAL A 47 -6.92 -1.38 -16.98
C VAL A 47 -7.54 -2.76 -16.92
N VAL A 48 -6.78 -3.79 -16.52
CA VAL A 48 -7.27 -5.16 -16.42
C VAL A 48 -8.10 -5.38 -15.16
N GLU A 49 -7.74 -4.83 -14.01
CA GLU A 49 -8.59 -4.75 -12.82
C GLU A 49 -7.80 -4.03 -11.72
N VAL A 50 -8.37 -2.93 -11.19
CA VAL A 50 -7.92 -2.36 -9.92
C VAL A 50 -8.17 -3.41 -8.84
N VAL A 51 -7.12 -4.16 -8.56
CA VAL A 51 -6.97 -5.16 -7.49
C VAL A 51 -7.84 -4.80 -6.29
N GLU A 52 -8.95 -5.52 -6.19
CA GLU A 52 -9.99 -5.31 -5.20
C GLU A 52 -9.48 -5.69 -3.80
N LEU A 53 -10.01 -5.05 -2.77
CA LEU A 53 -9.71 -5.27 -1.34
C LEU A 53 -9.65 -6.76 -0.91
N ALA A 54 -10.27 -7.66 -1.66
CA ALA A 54 -10.19 -9.10 -1.48
C ALA A 54 -8.78 -9.67 -1.66
N GLU A 55 -7.97 -9.13 -2.57
CA GLU A 55 -6.61 -9.62 -2.78
C GLU A 55 -5.68 -9.25 -1.64
N LEU A 56 -5.89 -8.10 -0.99
CA LEU A 56 -5.12 -7.73 0.19
C LEU A 56 -5.32 -8.73 1.33
N ASN A 57 -6.56 -9.17 1.56
CA ASN A 57 -6.84 -10.22 2.54
C ASN A 57 -6.24 -11.58 2.13
N LYS A 58 -6.21 -11.90 0.83
CA LYS A 58 -5.54 -13.13 0.34
C LYS A 58 -4.02 -13.06 0.52
N LEU A 59 -3.40 -11.92 0.21
CA LEU A 59 -1.96 -11.69 0.36
C LEU A 59 -1.52 -11.68 1.82
N LEU A 60 -2.40 -11.23 2.73
CA LEU A 60 -2.12 -11.16 4.16
C LEU A 60 -2.73 -12.32 4.97
N GLY A 61 -3.27 -13.36 4.32
CA GLY A 61 -4.01 -14.45 4.98
C GLY A 61 -3.23 -15.27 6.03
N GLY A 62 -1.91 -15.12 6.08
CA GLY A 62 -1.04 -15.75 7.09
C GLY A 62 -0.29 -14.76 8.01
N VAL A 63 -0.54 -13.46 7.88
CA VAL A 63 0.19 -12.42 8.63
C VAL A 63 -0.62 -12.04 9.87
N THR A 64 -0.01 -12.12 11.06
CA THR A 64 -0.61 -11.58 12.28
C THR A 64 -0.25 -10.11 12.45
N ILE A 65 -1.26 -9.26 12.54
CA ILE A 65 -1.06 -7.84 12.86
C ILE A 65 -1.13 -7.67 14.38
N GLY A 66 -0.01 -7.33 15.00
CA GLY A 66 0.02 -6.99 16.43
C GLY A 66 -0.93 -5.82 16.73
N GLN A 67 -1.74 -5.95 17.78
CA GLN A 67 -2.79 -4.98 18.15
C GLN A 67 -3.90 -4.74 17.10
N GLY A 68 -4.01 -5.57 16.06
CA GLY A 68 -4.98 -5.37 14.97
C GLY A 68 -6.45 -5.69 15.30
N GLY A 69 -6.72 -6.42 16.38
CA GLY A 69 -8.08 -6.86 16.73
C GLY A 69 -8.70 -7.83 15.72
N VAL A 70 -10.03 -7.97 15.74
CA VAL A 70 -10.80 -8.83 14.80
C VAL A 70 -12.01 -8.09 14.27
N LEU A 71 -12.44 -8.44 13.06
CA LEU A 71 -13.70 -7.92 12.50
C LEU A 71 -14.89 -8.43 13.31
N PRO A 72 -15.79 -7.54 13.78
CA PRO A 72 -17.01 -7.97 14.45
C PRO A 72 -17.89 -8.83 13.53
N ASN A 73 -18.17 -10.07 13.92
CA ASN A 73 -19.05 -11.00 13.19
C ASN A 73 -19.79 -11.90 14.19
N MET A 74 -21.13 -11.93 14.16
CA MET A 74 -21.96 -12.77 15.04
C MET A 74 -22.81 -13.74 14.21
N GLN A 75 -22.74 -15.04 14.55
CA GLN A 75 -23.54 -16.06 13.88
C GLN A 75 -25.03 -15.88 14.18
N ALA A 76 -25.88 -16.04 13.17
CA ALA A 76 -27.33 -15.90 13.30
C ALA A 76 -27.95 -16.86 14.33
N VAL A 77 -27.35 -18.05 14.52
CA VAL A 77 -27.78 -19.02 15.55
C VAL A 77 -27.59 -18.50 16.97
N LEU A 78 -26.63 -17.60 17.17
CA LEU A 78 -26.34 -16.97 18.46
C LEU A 78 -27.22 -15.73 18.67
N LEU A 79 -27.89 -15.24 17.63
CA LEU A 79 -28.85 -14.15 17.78
C LEU A 79 -30.07 -14.66 18.53
N ARG A 80 -30.51 -13.88 19.50
CA ARG A 80 -31.74 -14.17 20.25
C ARG A 80 -32.91 -14.21 19.28
N LYS A 81 -33.71 -15.28 19.34
CA LYS A 81 -35.01 -15.32 18.66
C LYS A 81 -35.85 -14.18 19.24
N LYS A 82 -36.36 -13.29 18.39
CA LYS A 82 -37.30 -12.25 18.83
C LYS A 82 -38.42 -12.94 19.59
N THR A 83 -38.61 -12.55 20.85
CA THR A 83 -39.83 -12.83 21.61
C THR A 83 -40.99 -12.20 20.85
N GLU A 84 -41.97 -13.00 20.42
CA GLU A 84 -43.30 -12.46 20.13
C GLU A 84 -43.79 -11.84 21.44
N GLU A 85 -44.05 -10.52 21.44
CA GLU A 85 -44.63 -9.87 22.62
C GLU A 85 -45.94 -10.59 22.95
N PRO A 86 -46.18 -10.99 24.21
CA PRO A 86 -47.46 -11.57 24.56
C PRO A 86 -48.50 -10.48 24.34
N VAL A 87 -49.41 -10.70 23.40
CA VAL A 87 -50.59 -9.86 23.22
C VAL A 87 -51.33 -9.91 24.54
N VAL A 88 -51.22 -8.83 25.33
CA VAL A 88 -52.01 -8.69 26.55
C VAL A 88 -53.45 -8.48 26.12
N SER A 89 -54.20 -9.59 26.10
CA SER A 89 -55.65 -9.59 25.99
C SER A 89 -56.21 -8.82 27.19
N LYS A 90 -56.63 -7.58 26.97
CA LYS A 90 -57.40 -6.82 27.95
C LYS A 90 -58.81 -7.42 27.98
N GLU A 91 -59.17 -8.03 29.10
CA GLU A 91 -60.57 -8.20 29.53
C GLU A 91 -61.20 -6.85 29.88
#